data_AF-A0A3Q8FRW0-F1
#
_entry.id   AF-A0A3Q8FRW0-F1
#
_cell.length_a   1.000
_cell.length_b   1.000
_cell.length_c   1.000
_cell.angle_alpha   90.00
_cell.angle_beta   90.00
_cell.angle_gamma   90.00
#
_symmetry.space_group_name_H-M   'P 1'
#
loop_
_entity.id
_entity.type
_entity.pdbx_description
1 polymer ?
#
loop_
_entity_poly.entity_id
_entity_poly.type
_entity_poly.pdbx_seq_one_letter_code
_entity_poly.pdbx_strand_id
1 'polypeptide(L)'
;MPDTFHSYRPADGHRLPHDPFNAIIGPRPIGWISSCAADGALNLAPYSFFNAFNYTPPIIGFSSQGRKDSLHNIEATGEFVWNLATFDLAEAMNESCRAVAPEVDEFSLAGLTPLASTQVRPPRVAQSPVSMECRCTQIVRLRDAAGQDTNGWLVLGEVVAVHIDARLLVDGIYDTAAADPILRGGGPADYFRVSAEQRFRMFRPA
;
A
#
# COMPACT_ATOMS: atom_id res chain seq x y z
N MET A 1 -0.34 -41.14 -11.32
CA MET A 1 -0.87 -40.64 -10.03
C MET A 1 -2.08 -39.78 -10.35
N PRO A 2 -3.17 -39.82 -9.56
CA PRO A 2 -4.22 -38.82 -9.73
C PRO A 2 -3.59 -37.43 -9.60
N ASP A 3 -4.03 -36.50 -10.44
CA ASP A 3 -3.55 -35.13 -10.39
C ASP A 3 -3.93 -34.54 -9.03
N THR A 4 -2.92 -34.20 -8.21
CA THR A 4 -3.13 -33.68 -6.85
C THR A 4 -3.33 -32.17 -6.85
N PHE A 5 -3.24 -31.52 -8.02
CA PHE A 5 -3.35 -30.08 -8.17
C PHE A 5 -4.77 -29.63 -8.52
N HIS A 6 -5.23 -28.59 -7.84
CA HIS A 6 -6.41 -27.83 -8.26
C HIS A 6 -6.02 -26.85 -9.38
N SER A 7 -6.02 -27.36 -10.61
CA SER A 7 -5.63 -26.58 -11.79
C SER A 7 -6.83 -25.88 -12.44
N TYR A 8 -6.75 -24.58 -12.69
CA TYR A 8 -7.76 -23.82 -13.43
C TYR A 8 -7.13 -22.75 -14.33
N ARG A 9 -7.81 -22.42 -15.42
CA ARG A 9 -7.50 -21.22 -16.20
C ARG A 9 -8.36 -20.08 -15.64
N PRO A 10 -7.80 -18.91 -15.30
CA PRO A 10 -8.60 -17.81 -14.76
C PRO A 10 -9.79 -17.41 -15.64
N ALA A 11 -9.63 -17.49 -16.97
CA ALA A 11 -10.70 -17.24 -17.93
C ALA A 11 -11.88 -18.22 -17.82
N ASP A 12 -11.64 -19.43 -17.31
CA ASP A 12 -12.66 -20.48 -17.14
C ASP A 12 -13.22 -20.49 -15.70
N GLY A 13 -12.80 -19.54 -14.85
CA GLY A 13 -13.17 -19.45 -13.44
C GLY A 13 -12.37 -20.39 -12.52
N HIS A 14 -12.26 -20.01 -11.25
CA HIS A 14 -11.43 -20.69 -10.26
C HIS A 14 -12.09 -21.88 -9.55
N ARG A 15 -13.44 -21.99 -9.58
CA ARG A 15 -14.21 -23.08 -8.95
C ARG A 15 -13.93 -23.26 -7.44
N LEU A 16 -13.70 -22.14 -6.74
CA LEU A 16 -13.52 -22.07 -5.29
C LEU A 16 -14.53 -21.07 -4.69
N PRO A 17 -14.81 -21.11 -3.38
CA PRO A 17 -15.77 -20.17 -2.75
C PRO A 17 -15.33 -18.69 -2.81
N HIS A 18 -14.03 -18.44 -2.84
CA HIS A 18 -13.43 -17.11 -2.96
C HIS A 18 -12.31 -17.15 -3.99
N ASP A 19 -12.06 -16.03 -4.66
CA ASP A 19 -10.94 -15.90 -5.59
C ASP A 19 -9.62 -16.05 -4.81
N PRO A 20 -8.80 -17.09 -5.10
CA PRO A 20 -7.57 -17.31 -4.37
C PRO A 20 -6.42 -16.42 -4.87
N PHE A 21 -6.57 -15.69 -5.98
CA PHE A 21 -5.48 -14.99 -6.66
C PHE A 21 -4.68 -14.07 -5.73
N ASN A 22 -5.38 -13.17 -5.03
CA ASN A 22 -4.73 -12.26 -4.09
C ASN A 22 -4.27 -12.98 -2.82
N ALA A 23 -4.97 -14.02 -2.37
CA ALA A 23 -4.60 -14.81 -1.19
C ALA A 23 -3.28 -15.57 -1.40
N ILE A 24 -3.07 -16.10 -2.61
CA ILE A 24 -1.83 -16.80 -3.01
C ILE A 24 -0.66 -15.80 -3.07
N ILE A 25 -0.89 -14.60 -3.60
CA ILE A 25 0.10 -13.52 -3.60
C ILE A 25 -0.01 -12.80 -2.26
N GLY A 26 0.47 -13.41 -1.19
CA GLY A 26 0.41 -12.83 0.15
C GLY A 26 1.37 -13.47 1.16
N PRO A 27 1.46 -12.90 2.38
CA PRO A 27 0.79 -11.67 2.80
C PRO A 27 1.41 -10.42 2.14
N ARG A 28 0.57 -9.45 1.75
CA ARG A 28 0.96 -8.29 0.94
C ARG A 28 1.24 -7.06 1.80
N PRO A 29 2.34 -6.32 1.55
CA PRO A 29 2.50 -4.98 2.08
C PRO A 29 1.31 -4.08 1.72
N ILE A 30 0.91 -3.22 2.66
CA ILE A 30 -0.21 -2.30 2.48
C ILE A 30 0.35 -0.96 2.02
N GLY A 31 -0.08 -0.50 0.85
CA GLY A 31 0.12 0.87 0.41
C GLY A 31 -0.91 1.78 1.09
N TRP A 32 -0.61 2.34 2.26
CA TRP A 32 -1.53 3.28 2.91
C TRP A 32 -1.24 4.70 2.44
N ILE A 33 -1.99 5.12 1.42
CA ILE A 33 -1.68 6.27 0.58
C ILE A 33 -2.48 7.48 1.01
N SER A 34 -1.77 8.52 1.39
CA SER A 34 -2.30 9.87 1.53
C SER A 34 -2.08 10.66 0.24
N SER A 35 -3.10 11.39 -0.18
CA SER A 35 -3.08 12.27 -1.35
C SER A 35 -3.91 13.52 -1.07
N CYS A 36 -3.77 14.53 -1.93
CA CYS A 36 -4.48 15.79 -1.79
C CYS A 36 -5.09 16.17 -3.15
N ALA A 37 -6.35 16.59 -3.16
CA ALA A 37 -6.97 17.19 -4.32
C ALA A 37 -6.38 18.58 -4.61
N ALA A 38 -6.65 19.12 -5.80
CA ALA A 38 -6.13 20.42 -6.21
C ALA A 38 -6.63 21.60 -5.34
N ASP A 39 -7.80 21.45 -4.73
CA ASP A 39 -8.43 22.42 -3.82
C ASP A 39 -7.99 22.26 -2.35
N GLY A 40 -7.16 21.27 -2.04
CA GLY A 40 -6.68 20.99 -0.68
C GLY A 40 -7.43 19.88 0.05
N ALA A 41 -8.49 19.29 -0.54
CA ALA A 41 -9.19 18.18 0.11
C ALA A 41 -8.24 16.98 0.33
N LEU A 42 -8.25 16.45 1.54
CA LEU A 42 -7.37 15.35 1.94
C LEU A 42 -8.05 14.01 1.65
N ASN A 43 -7.25 13.05 1.20
CA ASN A 43 -7.69 11.66 1.02
C ASN A 43 -6.70 10.71 1.69
N LEU A 44 -7.19 9.67 2.38
CA LEU A 44 -6.36 8.57 2.89
C LEU A 44 -6.99 7.19 2.61
N ALA A 45 -6.33 6.36 1.80
CA ALA A 45 -6.85 5.04 1.42
C ALA A 45 -5.76 3.95 1.38
N PRO A 46 -6.08 2.70 1.80
CA PRO A 46 -5.15 1.59 1.71
C PRO A 46 -5.30 0.78 0.42
N TYR A 47 -4.16 0.33 -0.11
CA TYR A 47 -4.04 -0.43 -1.35
C TYR A 47 -3.21 -1.69 -1.08
N SER A 48 -3.83 -2.86 -1.17
CA SER A 48 -3.10 -4.12 -0.95
C SER A 48 -2.25 -4.58 -2.15
N PHE A 49 -2.34 -3.89 -3.30
CA PHE A 49 -1.47 -4.11 -4.45
C PHE A 49 -0.37 -3.05 -4.43
N PHE A 50 0.58 -3.19 -3.49
CA PHE A 50 1.68 -2.24 -3.26
C PHE A 50 3.02 -2.96 -3.15
N ASN A 51 4.09 -2.36 -3.69
CA ASN A 51 5.46 -2.85 -3.50
C ASN A 51 6.52 -1.78 -3.82
N ALA A 52 7.79 -2.10 -3.57
CA ALA A 52 8.95 -1.41 -4.13
C ALA A 52 9.26 -1.92 -5.55
N PHE A 53 9.68 -1.01 -6.43
CA PHE A 53 9.97 -1.28 -7.84
C PHE A 53 11.40 -0.93 -8.25
N ASN A 54 12.12 -0.12 -7.47
CA ASN A 54 13.53 0.20 -7.73
C ASN A 54 14.27 0.60 -6.44
N TYR A 55 15.58 0.36 -6.40
CA TYR A 55 16.45 0.77 -5.28
C TYR A 55 17.01 2.18 -5.43
N THR A 56 17.52 2.54 -6.63
CA THR A 56 18.18 3.84 -6.87
C THR A 56 17.77 4.44 -8.23
N PRO A 57 17.00 5.55 -8.25
CA PRO A 57 16.33 6.15 -7.09
C PRO A 57 15.26 5.19 -6.54
N PRO A 58 14.91 5.29 -5.24
CA PRO A 58 13.87 4.46 -4.65
C PRO A 58 12.52 4.73 -5.32
N ILE A 59 11.93 3.71 -5.92
CA ILE A 59 10.58 3.80 -6.51
C ILE A 59 9.67 2.83 -5.78
N ILE A 60 8.55 3.35 -5.30
CA ILE A 60 7.44 2.54 -4.77
C ILE A 60 6.21 2.74 -5.65
N GLY A 61 5.26 1.83 -5.56
CA GLY A 61 4.05 1.94 -6.34
C GLY A 61 2.89 1.12 -5.82
N PHE A 62 1.70 1.53 -6.20
CA PHE A 62 0.47 0.84 -5.90
C PHE A 62 -0.44 0.75 -7.13
N SER A 63 -1.34 -0.22 -7.15
CA SER A 63 -2.36 -0.36 -8.20
C SER A 63 -3.74 0.01 -7.69
N SER A 64 -4.40 0.96 -8.34
CA SER A 64 -5.79 1.30 -8.12
C SER A 64 -6.71 0.53 -9.07
N GLN A 65 -7.67 -0.20 -8.50
CA GLN A 65 -8.77 -0.78 -9.28
C GLN A 65 -9.86 0.27 -9.44
N GLY A 66 -10.07 0.70 -10.68
CA GLY A 66 -10.88 1.88 -10.98
C GLY A 66 -10.17 3.19 -10.69
N ARG A 67 -10.85 4.27 -11.05
CA ARG A 67 -10.36 5.64 -10.84
C ARG A 67 -10.95 6.19 -9.55
N LYS A 68 -10.25 5.91 -8.45
CA LYS A 68 -10.58 6.38 -7.09
C LYS A 68 -9.92 7.73 -6.83
N ASP A 69 -10.34 8.39 -5.75
CA ASP A 69 -9.89 9.72 -5.37
C ASP A 69 -8.35 9.82 -5.26
N SER A 70 -7.66 8.83 -4.66
CA SER A 70 -6.18 8.88 -4.64
C SER A 70 -5.55 8.89 -6.04
N LEU A 71 -6.10 8.15 -7.01
CA LEU A 71 -5.60 8.19 -8.38
C LEU A 71 -5.87 9.56 -9.01
N HIS A 72 -7.08 10.08 -8.88
CA HIS A 72 -7.44 11.39 -9.43
C HIS A 72 -6.58 12.51 -8.85
N ASN A 73 -6.38 12.48 -7.53
CA ASN A 73 -5.54 13.42 -6.82
C ASN A 73 -4.10 13.36 -7.33
N ILE A 74 -3.52 12.16 -7.46
CA ILE A 74 -2.13 12.00 -7.91
C ILE A 74 -1.96 12.37 -9.38
N GLU A 75 -2.93 12.08 -10.24
CA GLU A 75 -2.93 12.54 -11.63
C GLU A 75 -2.94 14.07 -11.73
N ALA A 76 -3.70 14.74 -10.86
CA ALA A 76 -3.82 16.19 -10.86
C ALA A 76 -2.63 16.90 -10.18
N THR A 77 -2.03 16.27 -9.16
CA THR A 77 -1.05 16.92 -8.27
C THR A 77 0.37 16.40 -8.40
N GLY A 78 0.55 15.19 -8.91
CA GLY A 78 1.84 14.52 -9.04
C GLY A 78 2.46 14.07 -7.72
N GLU A 79 1.72 14.05 -6.62
CA GLU A 79 2.28 13.85 -5.27
C GLU A 79 1.45 12.87 -4.44
N PHE A 80 2.12 12.04 -3.64
CA PHE A 80 1.49 11.21 -2.63
C PHE A 80 2.45 10.91 -1.48
N VAL A 81 1.90 10.38 -0.39
CA VAL A 81 2.66 9.86 0.74
C VAL A 81 2.25 8.43 1.02
N TRP A 82 3.22 7.54 1.18
CA TRP A 82 3.00 6.22 1.77
C TRP A 82 3.24 6.26 3.28
N ASN A 83 2.35 5.66 4.05
CA ASN A 83 2.44 5.52 5.51
C ASN A 83 2.49 4.05 5.88
N LEU A 84 3.35 3.69 6.84
CA LEU A 84 3.39 2.33 7.35
C LEU A 84 2.15 2.04 8.20
N ALA A 85 1.37 1.03 7.81
CA ALA A 85 0.29 0.50 8.61
C ALA A 85 0.85 -0.49 9.66
N THR A 86 0.63 -0.18 10.93
CA THR A 86 1.06 -1.01 12.07
C THR A 86 -0.15 -1.65 12.76
N PHE A 87 0.08 -2.63 13.62
CA PHE A 87 -1.00 -3.30 14.34
C PHE A 87 -1.86 -2.32 15.16
N ASP A 88 -1.23 -1.38 15.86
CA ASP A 88 -1.93 -0.36 16.65
C ASP A 88 -2.79 0.60 15.78
N LEU A 89 -2.49 0.69 14.48
CA LEU A 89 -3.22 1.51 13.52
C LEU A 89 -4.17 0.69 12.62
N ALA A 90 -4.32 -0.61 12.87
CA ALA A 90 -5.05 -1.52 11.99
C ALA A 90 -6.51 -1.09 11.77
N GLU A 91 -7.21 -0.77 12.85
CA GLU A 91 -8.62 -0.34 12.79
C GLU A 91 -8.77 1.03 12.09
N ALA A 92 -7.87 1.97 12.36
CA ALA A 92 -7.88 3.29 11.70
C ALA A 92 -7.58 3.16 10.19
N MET A 93 -6.62 2.31 9.82
CA MET A 93 -6.32 1.99 8.42
C MET A 93 -7.53 1.32 7.74
N ASN A 94 -8.20 0.39 8.43
CA ASN A 94 -9.40 -0.26 7.91
C ASN A 94 -10.58 0.70 7.78
N GLU A 95 -10.76 1.63 8.72
CA GLU A 95 -11.80 2.67 8.66
C GLU A 95 -11.61 3.60 7.44
N SER A 96 -10.35 3.89 7.08
CA SER A 96 -10.00 4.64 5.88
C SER A 96 -10.26 3.88 4.56
N CYS A 97 -10.76 2.63 4.60
CA CYS A 97 -11.27 1.91 3.43
C CYS A 97 -12.71 2.30 3.05
N ARG A 98 -13.43 3.00 3.93
CA ARG A 98 -14.86 3.25 3.77
C ARG A 98 -15.13 4.00 2.47
N ALA A 99 -16.11 3.53 1.69
CA ALA A 99 -16.57 4.26 0.51
C ALA A 99 -17.33 5.51 0.97
N VAL A 100 -16.67 6.65 0.88
CA VAL A 100 -17.21 7.97 1.22
C VAL A 100 -17.23 8.86 -0.02
N ALA A 101 -17.89 10.00 0.08
CA ALA A 101 -17.87 10.98 -1.00
C ALA A 101 -16.49 11.68 -1.04
N PRO A 102 -16.02 12.18 -2.19
CA PRO A 102 -14.68 12.75 -2.36
C PRO A 102 -14.35 13.93 -1.43
N GLU A 103 -15.37 14.62 -0.93
CA GLU A 103 -15.25 15.74 0.02
C GLU A 103 -15.02 15.30 1.47
N VAL A 104 -15.14 14.00 1.78
CA VAL A 104 -14.95 13.48 3.14
C VAL A 104 -13.48 13.19 3.39
N ASP A 105 -12.91 13.87 4.38
CA ASP A 105 -11.54 13.63 4.85
C ASP A 105 -11.44 12.32 5.66
N GLU A 106 -10.82 11.28 5.10
CA GLU A 106 -10.65 10.02 5.81
C GLU A 106 -9.66 10.08 6.98
N PHE A 107 -8.80 11.09 7.09
CA PHE A 107 -8.01 11.28 8.31
C PHE A 107 -8.95 11.54 9.49
N SER A 108 -9.86 12.50 9.33
CA SER A 108 -10.87 12.82 10.33
C SER A 108 -11.78 11.62 10.63
N LEU A 109 -12.22 10.90 9.59
CA LEU A 109 -13.05 9.70 9.74
C LEU A 109 -12.35 8.61 10.57
N ALA A 110 -11.06 8.36 10.30
CA ALA A 110 -10.27 7.34 10.97
C ALA A 110 -9.69 7.79 12.32
N GLY A 111 -9.96 9.03 12.76
CA GLY A 111 -9.41 9.59 14.00
C GLY A 111 -7.89 9.83 13.95
N LEU A 112 -7.35 10.07 12.76
CA LEU A 112 -5.93 10.26 12.50
C LEU A 112 -5.57 11.74 12.39
N THR A 113 -4.32 12.08 12.68
CA THR A 113 -3.84 13.47 12.61
C THR A 113 -3.01 13.64 11.35
N PRO A 114 -3.41 14.54 10.43
CA PRO A 114 -2.56 14.89 9.29
C PRO A 114 -1.33 15.66 9.80
N LEU A 115 -0.15 15.21 9.40
CA LEU A 115 1.14 15.84 9.70
C LEU A 115 1.76 16.37 8.41
N ALA A 116 2.14 17.65 8.41
CA ALA A 116 2.73 18.27 7.22
C ALA A 116 3.99 17.50 6.73
N SER A 117 4.03 17.33 5.42
CA SER A 117 5.17 16.82 4.66
C SER A 117 6.19 17.92 4.41
N THR A 118 7.41 17.54 4.04
CA THR A 118 8.56 18.46 3.88
C THR A 118 8.95 18.72 2.42
N GLN A 119 8.59 17.82 1.50
CA GLN A 119 8.94 17.81 0.09
C GLN A 119 7.74 17.72 -0.86
N VAL A 120 6.56 17.33 -0.35
CA VAL A 120 5.29 17.19 -1.10
C VAL A 120 4.11 17.80 -0.35
N ARG A 121 2.99 18.06 -1.03
CA ARG A 121 1.79 18.63 -0.41
C ARG A 121 0.98 17.66 0.46
N PRO A 122 0.72 16.40 0.06
CA PRO A 122 -0.12 15.50 0.86
C PRO A 122 0.49 15.26 2.25
N PRO A 123 -0.31 15.26 3.33
CA PRO A 123 0.20 15.06 4.67
C PRO A 123 0.55 13.59 4.94
N ARG A 124 1.45 13.37 5.90
CA ARG A 124 1.70 12.06 6.52
C ARG A 124 0.65 11.78 7.60
N VAL A 125 0.52 10.52 7.99
CA VAL A 125 -0.22 10.12 9.19
C VAL A 125 0.69 10.32 10.39
N ALA A 126 0.38 11.26 11.30
CA ALA A 126 1.24 11.60 12.43
C ALA A 126 1.59 10.40 13.33
N GLN A 127 0.62 9.48 13.47
CA GLN A 127 0.75 8.27 14.28
C GLN A 127 1.55 7.16 13.59
N SER A 128 1.76 7.23 12.28
CA SER A 128 2.54 6.21 11.57
C SER A 128 4.03 6.40 11.85
N PRO A 129 4.75 5.35 12.28
CA PRO A 129 6.15 5.49 12.67
C PRO A 129 7.10 5.55 11.46
N VAL A 130 6.60 5.29 10.25
CA VAL A 130 7.38 5.42 9.02
C VAL A 130 6.51 6.01 7.91
N SER A 131 7.04 7.00 7.20
CA SER A 131 6.39 7.54 6.00
C SER A 131 7.39 7.82 4.89
N MET A 132 6.94 7.72 3.65
CA MET A 132 7.70 8.06 2.46
C MET A 132 6.93 9.11 1.66
N GLU A 133 7.56 10.25 1.42
CA GLU A 133 7.03 11.29 0.54
C GLU A 133 7.42 10.99 -0.90
N CYS A 134 6.46 11.05 -1.83
CA CYS A 134 6.66 10.58 -3.19
C CYS A 134 6.21 11.58 -4.24
N ARG A 135 7.00 11.70 -5.31
CA ARG A 135 6.61 12.37 -6.55
C ARG A 135 6.27 11.32 -7.59
N CYS A 136 5.07 11.39 -8.13
CA CYS A 136 4.58 10.47 -9.15
C CYS A 136 5.43 10.60 -10.42
N THR A 137 5.96 9.48 -10.89
CA THR A 137 6.75 9.40 -12.12
C THR A 137 5.94 8.83 -13.27
N GLN A 138 5.08 7.86 -13.00
CA GLN A 138 4.33 7.15 -14.03
C GLN A 138 2.96 6.73 -13.51
N ILE A 139 1.96 6.87 -14.38
CA ILE A 139 0.62 6.30 -14.20
C ILE A 139 0.34 5.47 -15.44
N VAL A 140 0.30 4.15 -15.26
CA VAL A 140 0.19 3.19 -16.35
C VAL A 140 -1.13 2.45 -16.23
N ARG A 141 -1.99 2.61 -17.23
CA ARG A 141 -3.17 1.76 -17.36
C ARG A 141 -2.73 0.35 -17.74
N LEU A 142 -3.06 -0.63 -16.91
CA LEU A 142 -2.67 -2.02 -17.13
C LEU A 142 -3.48 -2.62 -18.27
N ARG A 143 -2.84 -3.49 -19.04
CA ARG A 143 -3.45 -4.22 -20.16
C ARG A 143 -3.43 -5.71 -19.91
N ASP A 144 -4.39 -6.42 -20.49
CA ASP A 144 -4.36 -7.87 -20.56
C ASP A 144 -3.36 -8.37 -21.62
N ALA A 145 -3.20 -9.69 -21.72
CA ALA A 145 -2.28 -10.31 -22.67
C ALA A 145 -2.67 -10.10 -24.15
N ALA A 146 -3.92 -9.72 -24.43
CA ALA A 146 -4.39 -9.37 -25.76
C ALA A 146 -4.17 -7.87 -26.09
N GLY A 147 -3.61 -7.10 -25.15
CA GLY A 147 -3.37 -5.67 -25.29
C GLY A 147 -4.60 -4.80 -25.02
N GLN A 148 -5.67 -5.37 -24.47
CA GLN A 148 -6.87 -4.61 -24.10
C GLN A 148 -6.67 -3.95 -22.75
N ASP A 149 -7.13 -2.71 -22.61
CA ASP A 149 -7.06 -1.97 -21.36
C ASP A 149 -7.93 -2.63 -20.28
N THR A 150 -7.37 -2.79 -19.09
CA THR A 150 -8.10 -3.20 -17.89
C THR A 150 -8.62 -1.98 -17.12
N ASN A 151 -9.24 -2.23 -15.96
CA ASN A 151 -9.57 -1.19 -14.99
C ASN A 151 -8.48 -0.97 -13.93
N GLY A 152 -7.30 -1.59 -14.08
CA GLY A 152 -6.17 -1.43 -13.16
C GLY A 152 -5.25 -0.28 -13.59
N TRP A 153 -4.86 0.54 -12.63
CA TRP A 153 -3.97 1.68 -12.83
C TRP A 153 -2.77 1.56 -11.89
N LEU A 154 -1.59 1.26 -12.45
CA LEU A 154 -0.34 1.26 -11.71
C LEU A 154 0.18 2.68 -11.57
N VAL A 155 0.31 3.14 -10.33
CA VAL A 155 0.92 4.41 -9.97
C VAL A 155 2.32 4.12 -9.42
N LEU A 156 3.34 4.74 -10.01
CA LEU A 156 4.73 4.67 -9.57
C LEU A 156 5.20 6.06 -9.14
N GLY A 157 5.94 6.13 -8.04
CA GLY A 157 6.53 7.39 -7.56
C GLY A 157 7.92 7.19 -6.99
N GLU A 158 8.77 8.18 -7.25
CA GLU A 158 10.08 8.30 -6.61
C GLU A 158 9.91 8.76 -5.17
N VAL A 159 10.56 8.07 -4.23
CA VAL A 159 10.62 8.49 -2.83
C VAL A 159 11.61 9.63 -2.69
N VAL A 160 11.11 10.82 -2.38
CA VAL A 160 11.90 12.06 -2.26
C VAL A 160 12.22 12.45 -0.81
N ALA A 161 11.53 11.86 0.17
CA ALA A 161 11.90 11.92 1.58
C ALA A 161 11.43 10.68 2.34
N VAL A 162 12.17 10.28 3.37
CA VAL A 162 11.83 9.17 4.27
C VAL A 162 11.86 9.68 5.71
N HIS A 163 10.82 9.34 6.46
CA HIS A 163 10.69 9.66 7.88
C HIS A 163 10.60 8.35 8.65
N ILE A 164 11.46 8.16 9.64
CA ILE A 164 11.49 6.96 10.49
C ILE A 164 11.50 7.43 11.94
N ASP A 165 10.59 6.89 12.75
CA ASP A 165 10.64 7.02 14.20
C ASP A 165 11.96 6.42 14.71
N ALA A 166 12.76 7.23 15.40
CA ALA A 166 14.09 6.87 15.84
C ALA A 166 14.13 5.60 16.72
N ARG A 167 13.03 5.25 17.39
CA ARG A 167 12.95 4.00 18.17
C ARG A 167 13.08 2.74 17.31
N LEU A 168 12.85 2.86 16.00
CA LEU A 168 12.97 1.77 15.03
C LEU A 168 14.39 1.64 14.47
N LEU A 169 15.32 2.51 14.88
CA LEU A 169 16.71 2.47 14.44
C LEU A 169 17.59 1.91 15.58
N VAL A 170 17.95 0.64 15.48
CA VAL A 170 18.88 -0.01 16.40
C VAL A 170 20.27 0.04 15.78
N ASP A 171 21.18 0.79 16.39
CA ASP A 171 22.53 1.05 15.85
C ASP A 171 22.52 1.61 14.42
N GLY A 172 21.52 2.44 14.11
CA GLY A 172 21.32 3.02 12.77
C GLY A 172 20.69 2.07 11.75
N ILE A 173 20.29 0.87 12.16
CA ILE A 173 19.65 -0.14 11.30
C ILE A 173 18.15 -0.17 11.59
N TYR A 174 17.34 -0.12 10.54
CA TYR A 174 15.89 -0.25 10.66
C TYR A 174 15.49 -1.64 11.16
N ASP A 175 14.82 -1.70 12.31
CA ASP A 175 14.24 -2.92 12.86
C ASP A 175 12.79 -3.08 12.40
N THR A 176 12.61 -3.90 11.35
CA THR A 176 11.30 -4.19 10.76
C THR A 176 10.29 -4.77 11.75
N ALA A 177 10.70 -5.58 12.73
CA ALA A 177 9.74 -6.20 13.65
C ALA A 177 9.33 -5.24 14.78
N ALA A 178 10.22 -4.33 15.20
CA ALA A 178 9.88 -3.32 16.20
C ALA A 178 8.80 -2.34 15.72
N ALA A 179 8.69 -2.15 14.39
CA ALA A 179 7.66 -1.32 13.78
C ALA A 179 6.28 -1.99 13.79
N ASP A 180 6.25 -3.30 14.00
CA ASP A 180 5.05 -4.11 14.08
C ASP A 180 4.05 -3.92 12.92
N PRO A 181 4.50 -4.03 11.66
CA PRO A 181 3.67 -3.75 10.52
C PRO A 181 2.64 -4.86 10.26
N ILE A 182 1.48 -4.46 9.76
CA ILE A 182 0.46 -5.38 9.28
C ILE A 182 0.53 -5.55 7.76
N LEU A 183 0.26 -6.78 7.33
CA LEU A 183 0.24 -7.19 5.93
C LEU A 183 -1.15 -7.74 5.59
N ARG A 184 -1.67 -7.40 4.41
CA ARG A 184 -2.97 -7.90 3.96
C ARG A 184 -2.85 -9.35 3.52
N GLY A 185 -3.66 -10.22 4.11
CA GLY A 185 -3.75 -11.63 3.76
C GLY A 185 -4.70 -11.91 2.59
N GLY A 186 -5.21 -13.14 2.60
CA GLY A 186 -6.27 -13.61 1.72
C GLY A 186 -7.66 -13.42 2.32
N GLY A 187 -8.68 -13.90 1.60
CA GLY A 187 -10.04 -13.92 2.12
C GLY A 187 -10.64 -12.53 2.42
N PRO A 188 -11.77 -12.49 3.13
CA PRO A 188 -12.51 -11.25 3.37
C PRO A 188 -11.78 -10.30 4.33
N ALA A 189 -11.06 -10.81 5.33
CA ALA A 189 -10.60 -10.00 6.47
C ALA A 189 -9.22 -10.41 7.03
N ASP A 190 -8.47 -11.31 6.40
CA ASP A 190 -7.23 -11.79 7.02
C ASP A 190 -6.13 -10.73 6.93
N TYR A 191 -5.45 -10.54 8.06
CA TYR A 191 -4.23 -9.75 8.19
C TYR A 191 -3.18 -10.55 8.95
N PHE A 192 -1.92 -10.32 8.61
CA PHE A 192 -0.77 -10.91 9.29
C PHE A 192 0.07 -9.80 9.91
N ARG A 193 0.64 -10.07 11.07
CA ARG A 193 1.53 -9.18 11.80
C ARG A 193 2.97 -9.64 11.59
N VAL A 194 3.90 -8.73 11.31
CA VAL A 194 5.33 -9.06 11.26
C VAL A 194 5.94 -8.83 12.62
N SER A 195 6.40 -9.89 13.27
CA SER A 195 6.94 -9.83 14.62
C SER A 195 8.30 -10.51 14.76
N ALA A 196 8.96 -10.30 15.90
CA ALA A 196 10.28 -10.87 16.16
C ALA A 196 10.21 -12.39 16.34
N GLU A 197 9.09 -12.92 16.84
CA GLU A 197 8.87 -14.35 17.08
C GLU A 197 8.86 -15.17 15.78
N GLN A 198 8.46 -14.55 14.67
CA GLN A 198 8.39 -15.19 13.35
C GLN A 198 9.65 -14.96 12.51
N ARG A 199 10.62 -14.19 13.02
CA ARG A 199 11.85 -13.86 12.30
C ARG A 199 12.79 -15.06 12.29
N PHE A 200 13.18 -15.49 11.09
CA PHE A 200 14.36 -16.32 10.88
C PHE A 200 15.37 -15.58 10.00
N ARG A 201 16.64 -15.96 10.07
CA ARG A 201 17.71 -15.35 9.28
C ARG A 201 18.16 -16.33 8.20
N MET A 202 18.25 -15.84 6.98
CA MET A 202 18.77 -16.59 5.83
C MET A 202 19.73 -15.68 5.09
N PHE A 203 21.01 -16.09 5.05
CA PHE A 203 22.05 -15.32 4.39
C PHE A 203 22.16 -15.75 2.94
N ARG A 204 22.44 -14.79 2.06
CA ARG A 204 22.69 -15.08 0.65
C ARG A 204 23.92 -16.01 0.55
N PRO A 205 23.83 -17.14 -0.17
CA PRO A 205 25.00 -17.97 -0.45
C PRO A 205 26.10 -17.14 -1.13
N ALA A 206 27.35 -17.51 -0.85
CA ALA A 206 28.52 -16.94 -1.52
C ALA A 206 28.47 -17.14 -3.04
#